data_AF-A0A168P9S1-F1
#
_entry.id   AF-A0A168P9S1-F1
#
_cell.length_a   1.000
_cell.length_b   1.000
_cell.length_c   1.000
_cell.angle_alpha   90.00
_cell.angle_beta   90.00
_cell.angle_gamma   90.00
#
_symmetry.space_group_name_H-M   'P 1'
#
loop_
_entity.id
_entity.type
_entity.pdbx_description
1 polymer ?
#
loop_
_entity_poly.entity_id
_entity_poly.type
_entity_poly.pdbx_seq_one_letter_code
_entity_poly.pdbx_strand_id
1 'polypeptide(L)'
;MKKLVSLCLLVLVVSIFAGCSSPKEDEVSLDRFIEAYKKQGIEVNIEAKPAAQLIQAKDGIVFISDKKIAIYEYETAKELKKIQSEEKLIQEWKTNGRFLLETKDDKAEEIFTNVN
;
A
#
# COMPACT_ATOMS: atom_id res chain seq x y z
N MET A 1 57.20 26.34 15.99
CA MET A 1 56.12 27.27 15.58
C MET A 1 55.28 26.60 14.50
N LYS A 2 53.95 26.60 14.69
CA LYS A 2 52.86 26.32 13.71
C LYS A 2 52.82 24.87 13.16
N LYS A 3 52.11 23.94 13.82
CA LYS A 3 50.64 23.67 13.79
C LYS A 3 50.16 23.19 12.42
N LEU A 4 49.67 21.95 12.38
CA LEU A 4 48.59 21.35 11.57
C LEU A 4 48.57 19.85 11.97
N VAL A 5 47.97 19.44 13.09
CA VAL A 5 46.52 19.29 13.35
C VAL A 5 45.82 18.64 12.16
N SER A 6 45.62 17.31 12.20
CA SER A 6 44.28 16.71 12.23
C SER A 6 44.39 15.18 12.23
N LEU A 7 44.71 14.65 13.40
CA LEU A 7 44.49 13.26 13.80
C LEU A 7 43.15 13.23 14.56
N CYS A 8 42.05 13.08 13.83
CA CYS A 8 40.69 12.76 14.29
C CYS A 8 39.98 12.28 13.02
N LEU A 9 39.52 11.04 12.90
CA LEU A 9 38.24 10.66 13.49
C LEU A 9 38.13 9.12 13.43
N LEU A 10 38.54 8.46 14.51
CA LEU A 10 38.01 7.15 14.86
C LEU A 10 36.82 7.41 15.78
N VAL A 11 35.62 7.50 15.22
CA VAL A 11 34.36 7.47 15.98
C VAL A 11 33.38 6.61 15.15
N LEU A 12 33.24 5.32 15.46
CA LEU A 12 32.25 4.77 16.40
C LEU A 12 30.80 4.96 15.93
N VAL A 13 30.12 3.80 15.83
CA VAL A 13 28.66 3.60 15.82
C VAL A 13 27.96 3.74 14.45
N VAL A 14 28.03 2.69 13.64
CA VAL A 14 26.90 2.31 12.76
C VAL A 14 26.02 1.33 13.54
N SER A 15 25.31 1.89 14.52
CA SER A 15 24.05 1.41 15.05
C SER A 15 23.19 2.66 14.87
N ILE A 16 22.28 2.77 13.91
CA ILE A 16 20.89 2.33 14.01
C ILE A 16 20.31 2.28 12.58
N PHE A 17 20.10 1.10 12.03
CA PHE A 17 19.08 0.84 10.99
C PHE A 17 18.56 -0.57 11.31
N ALA A 18 17.30 -0.83 11.60
CA ALA A 18 16.12 0.01 11.69
C ALA A 18 15.37 -0.44 12.93
N GLY A 19 14.71 0.48 13.63
CA GLY A 19 13.63 0.08 14.51
C GLY A 19 12.63 -0.70 13.68
N CYS A 20 12.44 -1.99 13.97
CA CYS A 20 11.17 -2.66 13.73
C CYS A 20 10.14 -2.00 14.65
N SER A 21 9.74 -0.77 14.35
CA SER A 21 8.41 -0.34 14.73
C SER A 21 7.48 -1.09 13.78
N SER A 22 6.78 -2.08 14.30
CA SER A 22 5.62 -2.65 13.63
C SER A 22 4.80 -1.50 13.03
N PRO A 23 4.46 -1.53 11.74
CA PRO A 23 3.64 -0.49 11.13
C PRO A 23 2.38 -0.36 11.99
N LYS A 24 2.12 0.84 12.51
CA LYS A 24 0.83 1.11 13.12
C LYS A 24 -0.19 0.94 11.99
N GLU A 25 -1.22 0.13 12.22
CA GLU A 25 -2.29 -0.20 11.25
C GLU A 25 -2.98 1.03 10.61
N ASP A 26 -2.69 2.25 11.09
CA ASP A 26 -3.24 3.52 10.61
C ASP A 26 -2.42 4.24 9.53
N GLU A 27 -1.24 3.74 9.11
CA GLU A 27 -0.35 4.49 8.20
C GLU A 27 -0.56 4.21 6.70
N VAL A 28 -1.22 3.10 6.35
CA VAL A 28 -1.47 2.74 4.95
C VAL A 28 -2.67 3.51 4.40
N SER A 29 -2.46 4.25 3.30
CA SER A 29 -3.47 5.06 2.60
C SER A 29 -3.57 4.68 1.11
N LEU A 30 -4.63 5.13 0.42
CA LEU A 30 -4.72 4.99 -1.04
C LEU A 30 -3.51 5.61 -1.75
N ASP A 31 -2.99 6.74 -1.26
CA ASP A 31 -1.80 7.38 -1.82
C ASP A 31 -0.57 6.48 -1.80
N ARG A 32 -0.40 5.65 -0.76
CA ARG A 32 0.70 4.69 -0.70
C ARG A 32 0.59 3.61 -1.77
N PHE A 33 -0.61 3.12 -2.04
CA PHE A 33 -0.83 2.23 -3.18
C PHE A 33 -0.55 2.96 -4.50
N ILE A 34 -1.04 4.18 -4.68
CA ILE A 34 -0.76 4.98 -5.88
C ILE A 34 0.73 5.08 -6.14
N GLU A 35 1.52 5.44 -5.12
CA GLU A 35 2.97 5.54 -5.23
C GLU A 35 3.63 4.20 -5.54
N ALA A 36 3.19 3.11 -4.90
CA ALA A 36 3.75 1.77 -5.12
C ALA A 36 3.53 1.29 -6.56
N TYR A 37 2.32 1.48 -7.09
CA TYR A 37 2.00 1.14 -8.48
C TYR A 37 2.72 2.05 -9.48
N LYS A 38 2.82 3.36 -9.21
CA LYS A 38 3.58 4.30 -10.05
C LYS A 38 5.07 3.95 -10.13
N LYS A 39 5.70 3.54 -9.02
CA LYS A 39 7.10 3.06 -9.01
C LYS A 39 7.34 1.84 -9.91
N GLN A 40 6.27 1.10 -10.23
CA GLN A 40 6.29 -0.08 -11.08
C GLN A 40 5.83 0.20 -12.52
N GLY A 41 5.65 1.48 -12.86
CA GLY A 41 5.22 1.94 -14.19
C GLY A 41 3.71 1.83 -14.45
N ILE A 42 2.90 1.65 -13.41
CA ILE A 42 1.43 1.56 -13.52
C ILE A 42 0.84 2.91 -13.12
N GLU A 43 0.16 3.55 -14.06
CA GLU A 43 -0.45 4.87 -13.83
C GLU A 43 -1.82 4.76 -13.16
N VAL A 44 -2.27 5.86 -12.56
CA VAL A 44 -3.56 5.93 -11.89
C VAL A 44 -4.57 6.62 -12.78
N ASN A 45 -5.79 6.07 -12.86
CA ASN A 45 -6.88 6.70 -13.59
C ASN A 45 -7.66 7.63 -12.65
N ILE A 46 -7.26 8.91 -12.59
CA ILE A 46 -7.88 9.90 -11.70
C ILE A 46 -9.33 10.24 -12.05
N GLU A 47 -9.75 9.95 -13.29
CA GLU A 47 -11.12 10.22 -13.77
C GLU A 47 -12.06 9.04 -13.53
N ALA A 48 -11.52 7.86 -13.22
CA ALA A 48 -12.31 6.66 -12.95
C ALA A 48 -12.29 6.30 -11.46
N LYS A 49 -13.48 6.29 -10.84
CA LYS A 49 -13.68 5.64 -9.55
C LYS A 49 -14.26 4.24 -9.74
N PRO A 50 -13.81 3.25 -8.97
CA PRO A 50 -14.44 1.94 -9.01
C PRO A 50 -15.84 2.03 -8.40
N ALA A 51 -16.68 1.03 -8.67
CA ALA A 51 -18.06 0.99 -8.18
C ALA A 51 -18.12 0.61 -6.68
N ALA A 52 -17.46 1.42 -5.84
CA ALA A 52 -17.23 1.16 -4.41
C ALA A 52 -18.54 0.91 -3.63
N GLN A 53 -19.61 1.62 -4.00
CA GLN A 53 -20.93 1.48 -3.37
C GLN A 53 -21.54 0.08 -3.57
N LEU A 54 -21.21 -0.63 -4.66
CA LEU A 54 -21.74 -1.98 -4.91
C LEU A 54 -21.21 -3.02 -3.91
N ILE A 55 -20.06 -2.75 -3.31
CA ILE A 55 -19.40 -3.63 -2.35
C ILE A 55 -19.20 -2.95 -1.00
N GLN A 56 -19.98 -1.90 -0.73
CA GLN A 56 -20.02 -1.17 0.54
C GLN A 56 -18.65 -0.59 0.96
N ALA A 57 -17.78 -0.27 -0.01
CA ALA A 57 -16.52 0.42 0.24
C ALA A 57 -16.75 1.93 0.34
N LYS A 58 -15.97 2.62 1.19
CA LYS A 58 -16.09 4.07 1.41
C LYS A 58 -15.49 4.88 0.26
N ASP A 59 -14.42 4.39 -0.35
CA ASP A 59 -13.78 4.98 -1.52
C ASP A 59 -13.01 3.91 -2.30
N GLY A 60 -12.42 4.30 -3.43
CA GLY A 60 -11.50 3.45 -4.15
C GLY A 60 -10.85 4.16 -5.33
N ILE A 61 -9.91 3.45 -5.95
CA ILE A 61 -9.15 3.96 -7.08
C ILE A 61 -8.94 2.90 -8.15
N VAL A 62 -8.88 3.34 -9.41
CA VAL A 62 -8.62 2.50 -10.57
C VAL A 62 -7.27 2.87 -11.18
N PHE A 63 -6.52 1.89 -11.64
CA PHE A 63 -5.25 2.08 -12.33
C PHE A 63 -5.40 1.87 -13.84
N ILE A 64 -4.57 2.57 -14.62
CA ILE A 64 -4.46 2.41 -16.06
C ILE A 64 -3.59 1.20 -16.33
N SER A 65 -4.22 0.12 -16.80
CA SER A 65 -3.54 -1.12 -17.17
C SER A 65 -4.37 -1.89 -18.19
N ASP A 66 -3.77 -2.88 -18.84
CA ASP A 66 -4.44 -3.81 -19.77
C ASP A 66 -5.48 -4.69 -19.05
N LYS A 67 -5.19 -5.03 -17.79
CA LYS A 67 -6.07 -5.73 -16.86
C LYS A 67 -6.67 -4.75 -15.87
N LYS A 68 -7.90 -5.01 -15.44
CA LYS A 68 -8.54 -4.22 -14.38
C LYS A 68 -7.71 -4.35 -13.09
N ILE A 69 -7.34 -3.21 -12.53
CA ILE A 69 -6.73 -3.10 -11.21
C ILE A 69 -7.52 -2.01 -10.48
N ALA A 70 -8.24 -2.39 -9.43
CA ALA A 70 -8.93 -1.45 -8.56
C ALA A 70 -8.66 -1.78 -7.09
N ILE A 71 -8.43 -0.74 -6.29
CA ILE A 71 -8.28 -0.86 -4.85
C ILE A 71 -9.44 -0.13 -4.19
N TYR A 72 -10.11 -0.83 -3.29
CA TYR A 72 -11.23 -0.33 -2.50
C TYR A 72 -10.79 -0.11 -1.07
N GLU A 73 -11.25 0.98 -0.46
CA GLU A 73 -11.00 1.29 0.95
C GLU A 73 -12.29 1.13 1.76
N TYR A 74 -12.19 0.56 2.94
CA TYR A 74 -13.26 0.42 3.93
C TYR A 74 -12.98 1.30 5.15
N GLU A 75 -13.96 1.49 6.05
CA GLU A 75 -13.69 2.25 7.28
C GLU A 75 -12.71 1.49 8.17
N THR A 76 -12.88 0.17 8.28
CA THR A 76 -12.00 -0.69 9.09
C THR A 76 -11.75 -2.04 8.44
N ALA A 77 -10.65 -2.69 8.82
CA ALA A 77 -10.37 -4.08 8.43
C ALA A 77 -11.45 -5.06 8.92
N LYS A 78 -12.09 -4.76 10.06
CA LYS A 78 -13.19 -5.58 10.60
C LYS A 78 -14.44 -5.50 9.73
N GLU A 79 -14.79 -4.30 9.27
CA GLU A 79 -15.92 -4.08 8.36
C GLU A 79 -15.68 -4.80 7.03
N LEU A 80 -14.49 -4.64 6.45
CA LEU A 80 -14.09 -5.36 5.25
C LEU A 80 -14.27 -6.87 5.40
N LYS A 81 -13.73 -7.47 6.46
CA LYS A 81 -13.86 -8.92 6.71
C LYS A 81 -15.32 -9.37 6.83
N LYS A 82 -16.17 -8.55 7.45
CA LYS A 82 -17.61 -8.83 7.54
C LYS A 82 -18.24 -8.87 6.14
N ILE A 83 -18.07 -7.80 5.36
CA ILE A 83 -18.65 -7.68 4.02
C ILE A 83 -18.11 -8.78 3.11
N GLN A 84 -16.81 -9.07 3.17
CA GLN A 84 -16.18 -10.14 2.39
C GLN A 84 -16.74 -11.53 2.72
N SER A 85 -17.17 -11.77 3.96
CA SER A 85 -17.81 -13.03 4.35
C SER A 85 -19.28 -13.17 3.89
N GLU A 86 -19.93 -12.04 3.61
CA GLU A 86 -21.34 -11.96 3.20
C GLU A 86 -21.48 -11.90 1.66
N GLU A 87 -20.50 -11.30 0.98
CA GLU A 87 -20.52 -11.02 -0.46
C GLU A 87 -19.66 -12.00 -1.27
N LYS A 88 -20.32 -12.94 -1.96
CA LYS A 88 -19.65 -13.97 -2.79
C LYS A 88 -18.72 -13.41 -3.86
N LEU A 89 -19.01 -12.21 -4.38
CA LEU A 89 -18.23 -11.59 -5.45
C LEU A 89 -16.78 -11.32 -5.02
N ILE A 90 -16.59 -10.93 -3.77
CA ILE A 90 -15.32 -10.41 -3.26
C ILE A 90 -14.66 -11.32 -2.22
N GLN A 91 -15.30 -12.47 -1.93
CA GLN A 91 -14.91 -13.39 -0.87
C GLN A 91 -13.43 -13.84 -0.98
N GLU A 92 -12.94 -14.01 -2.21
CA GLU A 92 -11.57 -14.49 -2.50
C GLU A 92 -10.60 -13.36 -2.87
N TRP A 93 -11.05 -12.10 -2.87
CA TRP A 93 -10.20 -10.97 -3.22
C TRP A 93 -9.16 -10.68 -2.14
N LYS A 94 -7.97 -10.27 -2.54
CA LYS A 94 -6.86 -10.02 -1.61
C LYS A 94 -7.14 -8.81 -0.73
N THR A 95 -6.78 -8.92 0.54
CA THR A 95 -6.91 -7.83 1.52
C THR A 95 -5.54 -7.38 2.04
N ASN A 96 -5.43 -6.09 2.33
CA ASN A 96 -4.30 -5.50 3.05
C ASN A 96 -4.88 -4.47 4.03
N GLY A 97 -4.96 -4.80 5.31
CA GLY A 97 -5.64 -3.98 6.32
C GLY A 97 -7.12 -3.75 5.97
N ARG A 98 -7.50 -2.48 5.77
CA ARG A 98 -8.86 -2.06 5.35
C ARG A 98 -9.03 -1.92 3.84
N PHE A 99 -8.06 -2.40 3.06
CA PHE A 99 -8.06 -2.31 1.60
C PHE A 99 -8.33 -3.66 0.96
N LEU A 100 -9.01 -3.64 -0.18
CA LEU A 100 -9.39 -4.81 -0.96
C LEU A 100 -8.98 -4.61 -2.43
N LEU A 101 -8.41 -5.65 -3.04
CA LEU A 101 -7.92 -5.59 -4.41
C LEU A 101 -8.82 -6.38 -5.38
N GLU A 102 -9.26 -5.72 -6.44
CA GLU A 102 -9.84 -6.36 -7.63
C GLU A 102 -8.82 -6.39 -8.75
N THR A 103 -8.30 -7.57 -9.08
CA THR A 103 -7.42 -7.76 -10.22
C THR A 103 -7.39 -9.21 -10.69
N LYS A 104 -6.79 -9.44 -11.87
CA LYS A 104 -6.31 -10.74 -12.37
C LYS A 104 -4.84 -10.66 -12.79
N ASP A 105 -4.13 -9.66 -12.27
CA ASP A 105 -2.73 -9.39 -12.55
C ASP A 105 -1.89 -9.75 -11.32
N ASP A 106 -1.12 -10.84 -11.43
CA ASP A 106 -0.24 -11.33 -10.36
C ASP A 106 0.77 -10.27 -9.90
N LYS A 107 1.25 -9.41 -10.83
CA LYS A 107 2.15 -8.31 -10.48
C LYS A 107 1.43 -7.28 -9.60
N ALA A 108 0.17 -6.98 -9.90
CA ALA A 108 -0.64 -6.08 -9.08
C ALA A 108 -0.90 -6.66 -7.69
N GLU A 109 -1.20 -7.96 -7.60
CA GLU A 109 -1.35 -8.65 -6.31
C GLU A 109 -0.08 -8.57 -5.45
N GLU A 110 1.09 -8.77 -6.07
CA GLU A 110 2.39 -8.68 -5.40
C GLU A 110 2.65 -7.25 -4.88
N ILE A 111 2.45 -6.23 -5.72
CA ILE A 111 2.60 -4.83 -5.31
C ILE A 111 1.69 -4.52 -4.12
N PHE A 112 0.41 -4.88 -4.23
CA PHE A 112 -0.61 -4.62 -3.22
C PHE A 112 -0.28 -5.27 -1.87
N THR A 113 0.16 -6.53 -1.88
CA THR A 113 0.49 -7.28 -0.65
C THR A 113 1.71 -6.71 0.07
N ASN A 114 2.62 -6.07 -0.67
CA ASN A 114 3.87 -5.53 -0.15
C ASN A 114 3.79 -4.06 0.28
N VAL A 115 2.65 -3.39 0.15
CA VAL A 115 2.46 -2.04 0.70
C VAL A 115 2.28 -2.12 2.22
N ASN A 116 3.11 -1.39 2.96
CA ASN A 116 3.19 -1.35 4.42
C ASN A 116 3.55 0.03 4.96
#